data_AF-A0A7C6ZAW3-F1
#
_entry.id   AF-A0A7C6ZAW3-F1
#
_cell.length_a   1.000
_cell.length_b   1.000
_cell.length_c   1.000
_cell.angle_alpha   90.00
_cell.angle_beta   90.00
_cell.angle_gamma   90.00
#
_symmetry.space_group_name_H-M   'P 1'
#
loop_
_entity.id
_entity.type
_entity.pdbx_description
1 polymer ?
#
loop_
_entity_poly.entity_id
_entity_poly.type
_entity_poly.pdbx_seq_one_letter_code
_entity_poly.pdbx_strand_id
1 'polypeptide(L)'
;MKPGVNWTVILATLAVGGVMAWWTFRDARGRDANPLLWAAGIVVSALMVGYVGVLIVFCAYLLLRPRGTLLVCPHCKRRYIHNLAFCPHCGKPVKKECLRCHDTMPLDAETCPHCGMKAP
;
A
#
# COMPACT_ATOMS: atom_id res chain seq x y z
N MET A 1 30.80 21.12 25.81
CA MET A 1 31.07 20.49 24.49
C MET A 1 29.85 20.76 23.62
N LYS A 2 29.93 21.66 22.63
CA LYS A 2 28.81 21.89 21.71
C LYS A 2 28.73 20.66 20.81
N PRO A 3 27.64 19.86 20.82
CA PRO A 3 27.51 18.82 19.82
C PRO A 3 27.47 19.51 18.46
N GLY A 4 28.56 19.38 17.70
CA GLY A 4 28.60 19.86 16.34
C GLY A 4 27.50 19.16 15.57
N VAL A 5 26.55 19.93 15.03
CA VAL A 5 25.50 19.40 14.17
C VAL A 5 26.18 18.67 13.02
N ASN A 6 26.04 17.34 13.00
CA ASN A 6 26.60 16.52 11.93
C ASN A 6 25.68 16.60 10.72
N TRP A 7 25.89 17.64 9.90
CA TRP A 7 25.12 17.90 8.68
C TRP A 7 25.07 16.70 7.72
N THR A 8 26.14 15.89 7.68
CA THR A 8 26.15 14.68 6.84
C THR A 8 25.08 13.68 7.26
N VAL A 9 24.91 13.47 8.57
CA VAL A 9 23.92 12.55 9.13
C VAL A 9 22.51 13.07 8.88
N ILE A 10 22.29 14.37 9.03
CA ILE A 10 20.98 14.99 8.79
C ILE A 10 20.59 14.86 7.31
N LEU A 11 21.47 15.25 6.39
CA LEU A 11 21.22 15.16 4.96
C LEU A 11 20.98 13.71 4.53
N ALA A 12 21.78 12.77 5.03
CA ALA A 12 21.58 11.34 4.77
C ALA A 12 20.22 10.85 5.30
N THR A 13 19.85 11.26 6.51
CA THR A 13 18.56 10.88 7.12
C THR A 13 17.38 11.42 6.32
N LEU A 14 17.43 12.67 5.86
CA LEU A 14 16.36 13.26 5.05
C LEU A 14 16.27 12.62 3.67
N ALA A 15 17.40 12.32 3.04
CA ALA A 15 17.43 11.63 1.75
C ALA A 15 16.82 10.21 1.86
N VAL A 16 17.29 9.42 2.83
CA VAL A 16 16.78 8.06 3.06
C VAL A 16 15.31 8.11 3.48
N GLY A 17 14.95 8.98 4.43
CA GLY A 17 13.58 9.16 4.88
C GLY A 17 12.64 9.57 3.74
N GLY A 18 13.07 10.45 2.84
CA GLY A 18 12.31 10.86 1.66
C GLY A 18 12.07 9.71 0.68
N VAL A 19 13.10 8.93 0.36
CA VAL A 19 12.96 7.74 -0.50
C VAL A 19 12.01 6.72 0.13
N MET A 20 12.16 6.47 1.43
CA MET A 20 11.32 5.53 2.18
C MET A 20 9.88 5.99 2.28
N ALA A 21 9.64 7.28 2.51
CA ALA A 21 8.31 7.87 2.51
C ALA A 21 7.65 7.75 1.12
N TRP A 22 8.38 8.06 0.05
CA TRP A 22 7.88 7.93 -1.32
C TRP A 22 7.52 6.48 -1.67
N TRP A 23 8.40 5.52 -1.34
CA TRP A 23 8.14 4.11 -1.56
C TRP A 23 6.93 3.62 -0.75
N THR A 24 6.88 3.96 0.53
CA THR A 24 5.77 3.61 1.45
C THR A 24 4.45 4.17 0.95
N PHE A 25 4.43 5.42 0.47
CA PHE A 25 3.23 6.03 -0.11
C PHE A 25 2.75 5.26 -1.35
N ARG A 26 3.68 4.85 -2.21
CA ARG A 26 3.35 4.10 -3.44
C ARG A 26 2.87 2.67 -3.13
N ASP A 27 3.47 1.98 -2.16
CA ASP A 27 3.01 0.64 -1.72
C ASP A 27 1.66 0.71 -1.02
N ALA A 28 1.47 1.67 -0.09
CA ALA A 28 0.23 1.84 0.66
C ALA A 28 -0.96 2.15 -0.25
N ARG A 29 -0.76 2.97 -1.30
CA ARG A 29 -1.81 3.22 -2.32
C ARG A 29 -2.29 1.97 -3.05
N GLY A 30 -1.49 0.91 -3.11
CA GLY A 30 -1.91 -0.38 -3.69
C GLY A 30 -2.65 -1.29 -2.71
N ARG A 31 -2.63 -0.99 -1.40
CA ARG A 31 -3.05 -1.90 -0.33
C ARG A 31 -4.20 -1.37 0.53
N ASP A 32 -4.82 -0.26 0.15
CA ASP A 32 -5.93 0.40 0.87
C ASP A 32 -5.61 0.83 2.32
N ALA A 33 -4.31 0.97 2.64
CA ALA A 33 -3.88 1.59 3.89
C ALA A 33 -3.77 3.10 3.68
N ASN A 34 -4.14 3.92 4.68
CA ASN A 34 -4.03 5.39 4.64
C ASN A 34 -2.61 5.85 4.22
N PRO A 35 -2.36 6.16 2.93
CA PRO A 35 -1.00 6.26 2.41
C PRO A 35 -0.29 7.51 2.94
N LEU A 36 -1.07 8.58 3.11
CA LEU A 36 -0.59 9.86 3.60
C LEU A 36 -0.11 9.78 5.05
N LEU A 37 -0.80 9.04 5.91
CA LEU A 37 -0.46 8.93 7.33
C LEU A 37 0.91 8.26 7.51
N TRP A 38 1.16 7.15 6.81
CA TRP A 38 2.44 6.44 6.89
C TRP A 38 3.60 7.24 6.30
N ALA A 39 3.39 7.87 5.13
CA ALA A 39 4.42 8.68 4.49
C ALA A 39 4.76 9.93 5.32
N ALA A 40 3.75 10.63 5.83
CA ALA A 40 3.93 11.78 6.73
C ALA A 40 4.62 11.35 8.03
N GLY A 41 4.24 10.21 8.60
CA GLY A 41 4.87 9.65 9.80
C GLY A 41 6.38 9.44 9.63
N ILE A 42 6.81 8.94 8.46
CA ILE A 42 8.25 8.77 8.14
C ILE A 42 8.96 10.11 8.02
N VAL A 43 8.35 11.11 7.36
CA VAL A 43 8.96 12.44 7.20
C VAL A 43 9.07 13.16 8.55
N VAL A 44 8.01 13.11 9.36
CA VAL A 44 8.00 13.72 10.69
C VAL A 44 9.01 13.04 11.62
N SER A 45 9.12 11.71 11.59
CA SER A 45 10.10 10.98 12.40
C SER A 45 11.54 11.27 11.96
N ALA A 46 11.79 11.44 10.66
CA ALA A 46 13.09 11.87 10.13
C ALA A 46 13.51 13.24 10.67
N LEU A 47 12.57 14.18 10.81
CA LEU A 47 12.85 15.53 11.30
C LEU A 47 13.01 15.62 12.82
N MET A 48 12.21 14.86 13.57
CA MET A 48 12.14 14.98 15.04
C MET A 48 13.08 14.02 15.77
N VAL A 49 13.18 12.78 15.29
CA VAL A 49 13.91 11.68 15.96
C VAL A 49 15.17 11.30 15.18
N GLY A 50 15.20 11.60 13.87
CA GLY A 50 16.28 11.24 12.98
C GLY A 50 16.15 9.80 12.46
N TYR A 51 17.29 9.19 12.13
CA TYR A 51 17.35 7.90 11.46
C TYR A 51 16.63 6.77 12.21
N VAL A 52 16.74 6.74 13.54
CA VAL A 52 16.06 5.73 14.38
C VAL A 52 14.53 5.82 14.24
N GLY A 53 13.99 7.04 14.21
CA GLY A 53 12.55 7.25 14.03
C GLY A 53 12.05 6.78 12.67
N VAL A 54 12.83 7.00 11.61
CA VAL A 54 12.50 6.51 10.25
C VAL A 54 12.40 4.99 10.26
N LEU A 55 13.39 4.31 10.85
CA LEU A 55 13.40 2.85 10.92
C LEU A 55 12.22 2.29 11.73
N ILE A 56 11.89 2.90 12.88
CA ILE A 56 10.77 2.46 13.72
C ILE A 56 9.45 2.56 12.94
N VAL A 57 9.16 3.71 12.33
CA VAL A 57 7.90 3.93 11.59
C VAL A 57 7.84 3.02 10.36
N PHE A 58 8.95 2.87 9.65
CA PHE A 58 9.01 1.99 8.48
C PHE A 58 8.81 0.51 8.85
N CYS A 59 9.45 0.03 9.92
CA CYS A 59 9.23 -1.31 10.43
C CYS A 59 7.79 -1.51 10.88
N ALA A 60 7.20 -0.54 11.59
CA ALA A 60 5.79 -0.58 11.96
C ALA A 60 4.90 -0.67 10.71
N TYR A 61 5.16 0.13 9.67
CA TYR A 61 4.44 0.03 8.40
C TYR A 61 4.51 -1.38 7.80
N LEU A 62 5.71 -1.97 7.72
CA LEU A 62 5.89 -3.31 7.15
C LEU A 62 5.18 -4.42 7.95
N LEU A 63 5.07 -4.24 9.27
CA LEU A 63 4.41 -5.18 10.16
C LEU A 63 2.88 -5.05 10.10
N LEU A 64 2.36 -3.82 10.12
CA LEU A 64 0.92 -3.54 10.15
C LEU A 64 0.26 -3.53 8.76
N ARG A 65 1.02 -3.38 7.66
CA ARG A 65 0.42 -3.31 6.32
C ARG A 65 -0.35 -4.59 5.97
N PRO A 66 -1.49 -4.49 5.27
CA PRO A 66 -2.24 -5.65 4.79
C PRO A 66 -1.37 -6.57 3.93
N ARG A 67 -1.39 -7.87 4.23
CA ARG A 67 -0.66 -8.89 3.46
C ARG A 67 -1.56 -9.48 2.38
N GLY A 68 -0.97 -9.77 1.22
CA GLY A 68 -1.69 -10.36 0.09
C GLY A 68 -0.92 -10.19 -1.21
N THR A 69 -1.33 -10.94 -2.23
CA THR A 69 -0.81 -10.81 -3.59
C THR A 69 -1.34 -9.52 -4.23
N LEU A 70 -0.45 -8.84 -4.96
CA LEU A 70 -0.77 -7.65 -5.74
C LEU A 70 -1.08 -8.08 -7.18
N LEU A 71 -2.28 -7.77 -7.65
CA LEU A 71 -2.75 -8.01 -9.02
C LEU A 71 -2.71 -6.71 -9.82
N VAL A 72 -2.75 -6.82 -11.16
CA VAL A 72 -2.79 -5.68 -12.06
C VAL A 72 -4.23 -5.38 -12.44
N CYS A 73 -4.69 -4.14 -12.22
CA CYS A 73 -6.05 -3.74 -12.56
C CYS A 73 -6.27 -3.73 -14.09
N PRO A 74 -7.31 -4.37 -14.62
CA PRO A 74 -7.58 -4.41 -16.07
C PRO A 74 -7.99 -3.05 -16.64
N HIS A 75 -8.49 -2.12 -15.80
CA HIS A 75 -8.95 -0.82 -16.26
C HIS A 75 -7.86 0.25 -16.30
N CYS A 76 -6.97 0.30 -15.30
CA CYS A 76 -5.98 1.38 -15.15
C CYS A 76 -4.53 0.88 -15.15
N LYS A 77 -4.29 -0.44 -15.22
CA LYS A 77 -2.97 -1.09 -15.23
C LYS A 77 -2.10 -0.84 -13.98
N ARG A 78 -2.67 -0.28 -12.91
CA ARG A 78 -1.99 -0.13 -11.60
C ARG A 78 -2.18 -1.37 -10.73
N ARG A 79 -1.25 -1.56 -9.80
CA ARG A 79 -1.28 -2.68 -8.86
C ARG A 79 -2.24 -2.42 -7.70
N TYR A 80 -3.01 -3.44 -7.34
CA TYR A 80 -3.92 -3.43 -6.20
C TYR A 80 -3.86 -4.78 -5.49
N ILE A 81 -4.23 -4.82 -4.21
CA ILE A 81 -4.26 -6.05 -3.42
C ILE A 81 -5.52 -6.88 -3.75
N HIS A 82 -5.38 -8.19 -3.94
CA HIS A 82 -6.46 -9.07 -4.43
C HIS A 82 -7.72 -9.15 -3.54
N ASN A 83 -7.65 -8.73 -2.28
CA ASN A 83 -8.78 -8.77 -1.35
C ASN A 83 -9.78 -7.62 -1.60
N LEU A 84 -9.39 -6.55 -2.27
CA LEU A 84 -10.24 -5.39 -2.55
C LEU A 84 -11.34 -5.71 -3.59
N ALA A 85 -12.54 -5.16 -3.38
CA ALA A 85 -13.66 -5.23 -4.32
C ALA A 85 -13.58 -4.16 -5.42
N PHE A 86 -13.01 -2.99 -5.09
CA PHE A 86 -12.84 -1.84 -6.00
C PHE A 86 -11.36 -1.47 -6.11
N CYS A 87 -10.94 -0.97 -7.27
CA CYS A 87 -9.56 -0.50 -7.45
C CYS A 87 -9.35 0.82 -6.69
N PRO A 88 -8.33 0.94 -5.81
CA PRO A 88 -8.07 2.17 -5.03
C PRO A 88 -7.55 3.32 -5.91
N HIS A 89 -7.23 3.05 -7.17
CA HIS A 89 -6.69 4.05 -8.10
C HIS A 89 -7.72 4.64 -9.05
N CYS A 90 -8.71 3.85 -9.47
CA CYS A 90 -9.70 4.28 -10.47
C CYS A 90 -11.16 4.09 -10.03
N GLY A 91 -11.41 3.49 -8.86
CA GLY A 91 -12.75 3.27 -8.30
C GLY A 91 -13.58 2.19 -9.00
N LYS A 92 -13.13 1.65 -10.14
CA LYS A 92 -13.86 0.60 -10.87
C LYS A 92 -13.84 -0.74 -10.10
N PRO A 93 -14.91 -1.55 -10.19
CA PRO A 93 -14.95 -2.86 -9.56
C PRO A 93 -13.86 -3.77 -10.14
N VAL A 94 -13.19 -4.50 -9.28
CA VAL A 94 -12.15 -5.49 -9.61
C VAL A 94 -12.54 -6.92 -9.24
N LYS A 95 -13.73 -7.08 -8.66
CA LYS A 95 -14.43 -8.35 -8.41
C LYS A 95 -15.87 -8.21 -8.90
N LYS A 96 -16.49 -9.33 -9.23
CA LYS A 96 -17.91 -9.41 -9.62
C LYS A 96 -18.64 -10.36 -8.67
N GLU A 97 -19.93 -10.13 -8.47
CA GLU A 97 -20.79 -11.04 -7.73
C GLU A 97 -21.39 -12.11 -8.66
N CYS A 98 -21.58 -13.32 -8.15
CA CYS A 98 -22.32 -14.35 -8.88
C CYS A 98 -23.83 -14.12 -8.73
N LEU A 99 -24.58 -13.98 -9.84
CA LEU A 99 -26.03 -13.76 -9.81
C LEU A 99 -26.87 -14.95 -9.31
N ARG A 100 -26.25 -16.12 -9.06
CA ARG A 100 -26.92 -17.28 -8.46
C ARG A 100 -26.79 -17.34 -6.95
N CYS A 101 -25.55 -17.22 -6.45
CA CYS A 101 -25.20 -17.48 -5.07
C CYS A 101 -24.68 -16.24 -4.34
N HIS A 102 -24.59 -15.09 -5.03
CA HIS A 102 -24.10 -13.81 -4.53
C HIS A 102 -22.68 -13.85 -3.92
N ASP A 103 -21.89 -14.86 -4.29
CA ASP A 103 -20.50 -14.96 -3.85
C ASP A 103 -19.59 -14.05 -4.70
N THR A 104 -18.50 -13.58 -4.10
CA THR A 104 -17.53 -12.72 -4.76
C THR A 104 -16.53 -13.54 -5.57
N MET A 105 -16.43 -13.26 -6.86
CA MET A 105 -15.51 -13.94 -7.77
C MET A 105 -14.60 -12.95 -8.49
N PRO A 106 -13.39 -13.38 -8.89
CA PRO A 106 -12.49 -12.51 -9.64
C PRO A 106 -13.08 -12.22 -11.03
N LEU A 107 -12.70 -11.08 -11.61
CA LEU A 107 -13.27 -10.57 -12.86
C LEU A 107 -13.09 -11.53 -14.05
N ASP A 108 -11.98 -12.26 -14.07
CA ASP A 108 -11.58 -13.21 -15.11
C ASP A 108 -12.19 -14.60 -14.93
N ALA A 109 -12.88 -14.88 -13.82
CA ALA A 109 -13.57 -16.16 -13.65
C ALA A 109 -14.73 -16.29 -14.66
N GLU A 110 -14.62 -17.27 -15.55
CA GLU A 110 -15.68 -17.67 -16.49
C GLU A 110 -16.80 -18.47 -15.80
N THR A 111 -16.46 -19.18 -14.72
CA THR A 111 -17.40 -20.02 -13.98
C THR A 111 -17.25 -19.80 -12.48
N CYS A 112 -18.37 -19.72 -11.77
CA CYS A 112 -18.38 -19.58 -10.32
C CYS A 112 -17.82 -20.86 -9.65
N PRO A 113 -16.78 -20.76 -8.79
CA PRO A 113 -16.19 -21.92 -8.13
C PRO A 113 -17.12 -22.57 -7.09
N HIS A 114 -18.13 -21.84 -6.62
CA HIS A 114 -19.02 -22.32 -5.56
C HIS A 114 -20.30 -22.98 -6.09
N CYS A 115 -20.89 -22.46 -7.18
CA CYS A 115 -22.18 -22.96 -7.71
C CYS A 115 -22.16 -23.43 -9.17
N GLY A 116 -21.03 -23.28 -9.87
CA GLY A 116 -20.88 -23.69 -11.26
C GLY A 116 -21.65 -22.86 -12.29
N MET A 117 -22.28 -21.74 -11.90
CA MET A 117 -22.92 -20.82 -12.85
C MET A 117 -21.84 -20.16 -13.73
N LYS A 118 -22.09 -20.07 -15.03
CA LYS A 118 -21.26 -19.28 -15.95
C LYS A 118 -21.41 -17.79 -15.68
N ALA A 119 -20.32 -17.06 -15.72
CA ALA A 119 -20.34 -15.61 -15.60
C ALA A 119 -21.22 -15.00 -16.72
N PRO A 120 -21.97 -13.92 -16.41
CA PRO A 120 -22.66 -13.15 -17.43
C PRO A 120 -21.69 -12.42 -18.36
#